data_AF-A0A2G6N2C9-F1
#
_entry.id   AF-A0A2G6N2C9-F1
#
_cell.length_a   1.000
_cell.length_b   1.000
_cell.length_c   1.000
_cell.angle_alpha   90.00
_cell.angle_beta   90.00
_cell.angle_gamma   90.00
#
_symmetry.space_group_name_H-M   'P 1'
#
loop_
_entity.id
_entity.type
_entity.pdbx_description
1 polymer ?
#
loop_
_entity_poly.entity_id
_entity_poly.type
_entity_poly.pdbx_seq_one_letter_code
_entity_poly.pdbx_strand_id
1 'polypeptide(L)'
;MSTLPLPAEVRDWILRIEGLASGHGLDFHPVVFEMVTYEQMNMLAAYEGFPIRYRHWRWGMEYERLSKSYAYGLSKIYELVINTDPVYAYLLEGNALLEQKLVMAHVFAHADFFKNNAWFSHTNRKMLDQMANHAAKIARLAERHGPDRVEAFIDVCLSIDNLIDIHSPYIVRRGPAIDEDALPPEVKKLPARSYMDRYINPEEELARERQRLDERFDEQRRRLPPEPERDVMLFLLEHAPLERWQRQILSIIREEAYYFAPQRMTKIMNEGWASYWHSKMMTTEICDDSEIVDFAAVHSGSMAMSQTQLNPYKIGIELFRHIEDRWDKGRFGLEWERCDEMATRASWDRQLGLGRDKIFQVRKIYNDLMFIDEFMTPEFAAEQQLFAYGYDRKHDRWELDKLVTLWGRPVHLRTESNGEAVVWTHDGRRFEQSRAAD
;
A
#
# COMPACT_ATOMS: atom_id res chain seq x y z
N MET A 1 15.40 6.44 -25.26
CA MET A 1 16.73 6.41 -24.63
C MET A 1 17.44 5.15 -25.11
N SER A 2 18.72 5.20 -25.46
CA SER A 2 19.49 3.99 -25.76
C SER A 2 19.89 3.38 -24.42
N THR A 3 19.45 2.15 -24.16
CA THR A 3 19.89 1.37 -23.00
C THR A 3 21.31 0.86 -23.25
N LEU A 4 22.08 0.70 -22.17
CA LEU A 4 23.41 0.11 -22.27
C LEU A 4 23.29 -1.40 -22.49
N PRO A 5 24.18 -2.03 -23.27
CA PRO A 5 24.16 -3.48 -23.43
C PRO A 5 24.46 -4.14 -22.07
N LEU A 6 23.64 -5.12 -21.68
CA LEU A 6 23.90 -5.91 -20.47
C LEU A 6 25.23 -6.68 -20.63
N PRO A 7 26.17 -6.56 -19.68
CA PRO A 7 27.36 -7.40 -19.64
C PRO A 7 26.99 -8.89 -19.63
N ALA A 8 27.83 -9.73 -20.24
CA ALA A 8 27.57 -11.18 -20.33
C ALA A 8 27.39 -11.82 -18.95
N GLU A 9 28.27 -11.48 -18.01
CA GLU A 9 28.21 -11.98 -16.62
C GLU A 9 26.89 -11.61 -15.92
N VAL A 10 26.40 -10.38 -16.10
CA VAL A 10 25.12 -9.91 -15.56
C VAL A 10 23.97 -10.73 -16.14
N ARG A 11 24.01 -11.06 -17.44
CA ARG A 11 23.00 -11.88 -18.11
C ARG A 11 22.96 -13.31 -17.57
N ASP A 12 24.13 -13.91 -17.33
CA ASP A 12 24.21 -15.25 -16.78
C ASP A 12 23.64 -15.31 -15.36
N TRP A 13 23.90 -14.28 -14.55
CA TRP A 13 23.30 -14.15 -13.21
C TRP A 13 21.79 -13.95 -13.24
N ILE A 14 21.25 -13.18 -14.20
CA ILE A 14 19.80 -13.04 -14.37
C ILE A 14 19.15 -14.42 -14.56
N LEU A 15 19.67 -15.24 -15.48
CA LEU A 15 19.13 -16.57 -15.76
C LEU A 15 19.26 -17.51 -14.55
N ARG A 16 20.40 -17.45 -13.84
CA ARG A 16 20.63 -18.27 -12.64
C ARG A 16 19.64 -17.89 -11.53
N ILE A 17 19.50 -16.60 -11.23
CA ILE A 17 18.61 -16.11 -10.16
C ILE A 17 17.15 -16.35 -10.53
N GLU A 18 16.77 -16.21 -11.80
CA GLU A 18 15.43 -16.57 -12.29
C GLU A 18 15.09 -18.04 -11.99
N GLY A 19 16.04 -18.94 -12.26
CA GLY A 19 15.91 -20.37 -11.97
C GLY A 19 15.78 -20.66 -10.47
N LEU A 20 16.58 -19.99 -9.64
CA LEU A 20 16.49 -20.11 -8.18
C LEU A 20 15.14 -19.60 -7.65
N ALA A 21 14.72 -18.42 -8.08
CA ALA A 21 13.45 -17.82 -7.69
C ALA A 21 12.28 -18.75 -8.04
N SER A 22 12.27 -19.29 -9.26
CA SER A 22 11.27 -20.27 -9.69
C SER A 22 11.33 -21.57 -8.87
N GLY A 23 12.53 -22.04 -8.54
CA GLY A 23 12.75 -23.23 -7.70
C GLY A 23 12.20 -23.09 -6.27
N HIS A 24 12.14 -21.86 -5.75
CA HIS A 24 11.52 -21.54 -4.47
C HIS A 24 9.99 -21.38 -4.52
N GLY A 25 9.39 -21.54 -5.70
CA GLY A 25 7.95 -21.42 -5.91
C GLY A 25 7.47 -19.98 -6.17
N LEU A 26 8.37 -19.04 -6.46
CA LEU A 26 8.00 -17.70 -6.90
C LEU A 26 7.44 -17.78 -8.33
N ASP A 27 6.30 -17.11 -8.55
CA ASP A 27 5.61 -17.09 -9.84
C ASP A 27 5.47 -15.65 -10.32
N PHE A 28 6.13 -15.30 -11.43
CA PHE A 28 6.19 -13.94 -11.95
C PHE A 28 5.94 -13.90 -13.46
N HIS A 29 5.72 -12.70 -13.99
CA HIS A 29 5.75 -12.45 -15.44
C HIS A 29 7.21 -12.35 -15.90
N PRO A 30 7.52 -12.53 -17.21
CA PRO A 30 8.89 -12.39 -17.69
C PRO A 30 9.49 -11.04 -17.27
N VAL A 31 10.70 -11.07 -16.71
CA VAL A 31 11.40 -9.88 -16.22
C VAL A 31 12.46 -9.45 -17.22
N VAL A 32 12.37 -8.21 -17.68
CA VAL A 32 13.33 -7.58 -18.59
C VAL A 32 14.17 -6.60 -17.81
N PHE A 33 15.46 -6.89 -17.68
CA PHE A 33 16.42 -5.99 -17.07
C PHE A 33 17.06 -5.09 -18.12
N GLU A 34 17.16 -3.79 -17.81
CA GLU A 34 17.85 -2.81 -18.64
C GLU A 34 18.95 -2.12 -17.82
N MET A 35 20.15 -2.04 -18.38
CA MET A 35 21.26 -1.31 -17.74
C MET A 35 21.14 0.18 -18.04
N VAL A 36 21.17 1.00 -16.99
CA VAL A 36 21.01 2.44 -17.08
C VAL A 36 22.15 3.17 -16.35
N THR A 37 22.49 4.33 -16.88
CA THR A 37 23.42 5.24 -16.20
C THR A 37 22.77 5.87 -14.97
N TYR A 38 23.59 6.47 -14.11
CA TYR A 38 23.12 7.25 -12.98
C TYR A 38 22.12 8.36 -13.36
N GLU A 39 22.41 9.10 -14.43
CA GLU A 39 21.53 10.16 -14.94
C GLU A 39 20.18 9.58 -15.39
N GLN A 40 20.23 8.45 -16.12
CA GLN A 40 19.04 7.76 -16.59
C GLN A 40 18.20 7.20 -15.44
N MET A 41 18.82 6.63 -14.41
CA MET A 41 18.12 6.13 -13.23
C MET A 41 17.33 7.26 -12.55
N ASN A 42 17.95 8.43 -12.33
CA ASN A 42 17.26 9.57 -11.74
C ASN A 42 16.12 10.10 -12.63
N MET A 43 16.32 10.13 -13.96
CA MET A 43 15.25 10.53 -14.89
C MET A 43 14.07 9.58 -14.82
N LEU A 44 14.32 8.26 -14.84
CA LEU A 44 13.28 7.24 -14.74
C LEU A 44 12.57 7.31 -13.39
N ALA A 45 13.31 7.46 -12.29
CA ALA A 45 12.75 7.59 -10.95
C ALA A 45 11.88 8.84 -10.79
N ALA A 46 12.27 9.97 -11.38
CA ALA A 46 11.45 11.19 -11.40
C ALA A 46 10.12 11.01 -12.15
N TYR A 47 10.08 10.09 -13.11
CA TYR A 47 8.85 9.65 -13.79
C TYR A 47 8.21 8.39 -13.18
N GLU A 48 8.59 8.03 -11.94
CA GLU A 48 8.07 6.88 -11.21
C GLU A 48 8.25 5.54 -11.99
N GLY A 49 9.35 5.41 -12.71
CA GLY A 49 9.71 4.22 -13.50
C GLY A 49 9.42 4.33 -15.00
N PHE A 50 8.52 5.23 -15.41
CA PHE A 50 8.04 5.25 -16.79
C PHE A 50 8.97 6.05 -17.72
N PRO A 51 9.43 5.48 -18.86
CA PRO A 51 10.28 6.21 -19.81
C PRO A 51 9.61 7.41 -20.47
N ILE A 52 8.28 7.37 -20.59
CA ILE A 52 7.47 8.42 -21.21
C ILE A 52 6.34 8.77 -20.25
N ARG A 53 6.24 10.05 -19.90
CA ARG A 53 5.12 10.62 -19.15
C ARG A 53 4.79 12.01 -19.69
N TYR A 54 3.63 12.54 -19.32
CA TYR A 54 3.27 13.91 -19.71
C TYR A 54 4.25 14.93 -19.12
N ARG A 55 4.45 16.03 -19.86
CA ARG A 55 5.36 17.10 -19.43
C ARG A 55 4.73 17.89 -18.30
N HIS A 56 5.48 18.08 -17.23
CA HIS A 56 5.09 18.87 -16.08
C HIS A 56 6.33 19.27 -15.27
N TRP A 57 6.35 20.49 -14.72
CA TRP A 57 7.49 21.02 -13.96
C TRP A 57 7.83 20.18 -12.71
N ARG A 58 6.82 19.56 -12.08
CA ARG A 58 6.99 18.65 -10.92
C ARG A 58 8.06 17.58 -11.14
N TRP A 59 8.13 17.03 -12.35
CA TRP A 59 9.11 15.98 -12.67
C TRP A 59 10.53 16.51 -12.73
N GLY A 60 10.72 17.75 -13.21
CA GLY A 60 12.01 18.41 -13.17
C GLY A 60 12.45 18.73 -11.74
N MET A 61 11.52 19.18 -10.91
CA MET A 61 11.78 19.39 -9.48
C MET A 61 12.18 18.08 -8.78
N GLU A 62 11.48 16.99 -9.08
CA GLU A 62 11.77 15.68 -8.50
C GLU A 62 13.13 15.14 -8.96
N TYR A 63 13.45 15.29 -10.24
CA TYR A 63 14.77 14.94 -10.78
C TYR A 63 15.89 15.71 -10.06
N GLU A 64 15.75 17.03 -9.90
CA GLU A 64 16.72 17.87 -9.18
C GLU A 64 16.90 17.42 -7.73
N ARG A 65 15.80 17.04 -7.06
CA ARG A 65 15.82 16.51 -5.70
C ARG A 65 16.60 15.20 -5.62
N LEU A 66 16.26 14.23 -6.47
CA LEU A 66 16.90 12.90 -6.51
C LEU A 66 18.39 13.00 -6.87
N SER A 67 18.72 13.79 -7.90
CA SER A 67 20.09 13.97 -8.36
C SER A 67 20.99 14.59 -7.28
N LYS A 68 20.50 15.60 -6.55
CA LYS A 68 21.25 16.20 -5.44
C LYS A 68 21.37 15.26 -4.26
N SER A 69 20.28 14.60 -3.87
CA SER A 69 20.31 13.63 -2.76
C SER A 69 21.33 12.52 -3.00
N TYR A 70 21.44 12.01 -4.22
CA TYR A 70 22.47 11.03 -4.55
C TYR A 70 23.87 11.64 -4.62
N ALA A 71 24.05 12.80 -5.25
CA ALA A 71 25.37 13.45 -5.35
C ALA A 71 25.98 13.74 -3.96
N TYR A 72 25.15 14.00 -2.96
CA TYR A 72 25.55 14.15 -1.55
C TYR A 72 25.61 12.84 -0.75
N GLY A 73 25.36 11.69 -1.38
CA GLY A 73 25.38 10.37 -0.73
C GLY A 73 24.24 10.14 0.28
N LEU A 74 23.16 10.92 0.20
CA LEU A 74 22.02 10.84 1.13
C LEU A 74 21.06 9.70 0.78
N SER A 75 20.98 9.32 -0.50
CA SER A 75 20.10 8.25 -0.97
C SER A 75 20.64 7.59 -2.23
N LYS A 76 20.61 6.25 -2.28
CA LYS A 76 20.92 5.44 -3.47
C LYS A 76 19.67 4.67 -3.89
N ILE A 77 19.26 4.81 -5.14
CA ILE A 77 18.19 3.99 -5.74
C ILE A 77 18.85 2.72 -6.25
N TYR A 78 18.62 1.61 -5.54
CA TYR A 78 19.19 0.32 -5.91
C TYR A 78 18.39 -0.35 -7.03
N GLU A 79 17.07 -0.21 -6.99
CA GLU A 79 16.15 -0.84 -7.93
C GLU A 79 15.08 0.15 -8.37
N LEU A 80 14.55 -0.09 -9.56
CA LEU A 80 13.32 0.52 -10.03
C LEU A 80 12.59 -0.51 -10.89
N VAL A 81 11.46 -1.02 -10.39
CA VAL A 81 10.65 -2.04 -11.04
C VAL A 81 9.27 -1.51 -11.46
N ILE A 82 8.83 -1.85 -12.67
CA ILE A 82 7.53 -1.49 -13.22
C ILE A 82 6.65 -2.74 -13.32
N ASN A 83 5.47 -2.68 -12.70
CA ASN A 83 4.48 -3.74 -12.74
C ASN A 83 3.71 -3.80 -14.09
N THR A 84 4.37 -4.29 -15.13
CA THR A 84 3.78 -4.58 -16.44
C THR A 84 3.97 -6.05 -16.84
N ASP A 85 3.40 -6.45 -17.98
CA ASP A 85 3.66 -7.75 -18.60
C ASP A 85 4.26 -7.54 -20.00
N PRO A 86 5.60 -7.69 -20.17
CA PRO A 86 6.59 -8.13 -19.18
C PRO A 86 6.90 -7.09 -18.09
N VAL A 87 7.49 -7.53 -16.97
CA VAL A 87 7.99 -6.64 -15.90
C VAL A 87 9.28 -5.99 -16.38
N TYR A 88 9.39 -4.67 -16.28
CA TYR A 88 10.63 -3.96 -16.58
C TYR A 88 11.35 -3.58 -15.29
N ALA A 89 12.65 -3.80 -15.24
CA ALA A 89 13.48 -3.43 -14.11
C ALA A 89 14.79 -2.80 -14.59
N TYR A 90 15.27 -1.79 -13.87
CA TYR A 90 16.48 -1.06 -14.24
C TYR A 90 17.63 -1.37 -13.28
N LEU A 91 18.79 -1.71 -13.85
CA LEU A 91 20.04 -1.94 -13.15
C LEU A 91 20.95 -0.72 -13.31
N LEU A 92 21.56 -0.26 -12.21
CA LEU A 92 22.49 0.85 -12.24
C LEU A 92 23.90 0.36 -12.65
N GLU A 93 24.48 0.96 -13.69
CA GLU A 93 25.80 0.57 -14.21
C GLU A 93 26.92 0.62 -13.17
N GLY A 94 26.87 1.59 -12.24
CA GLY A 94 27.88 1.79 -11.21
C GLY A 94 27.84 0.79 -10.04
N ASN A 95 26.87 -0.13 -10.01
CA ASN A 95 26.75 -1.11 -8.94
C ASN A 95 27.79 -2.23 -9.08
N ALA A 96 28.37 -2.65 -7.96
CA ALA A 96 29.24 -3.83 -7.92
C ALA A 96 28.43 -5.08 -8.28
N LEU A 97 29.09 -6.14 -8.76
CA LEU A 97 28.39 -7.38 -9.16
C LEU A 97 27.51 -7.95 -8.05
N LEU A 98 27.99 -7.92 -6.81
CA LEU A 98 27.22 -8.33 -5.64
C LEU A 98 25.92 -7.53 -5.48
N GLU A 99 25.98 -6.20 -5.64
CA GLU A 99 24.80 -5.33 -5.59
C GLU A 99 23.85 -5.64 -6.77
N GLN A 100 24.38 -5.96 -7.96
CA GLN A 100 23.56 -6.40 -9.08
C GLN A 100 22.81 -7.70 -8.76
N LYS A 101 23.49 -8.71 -8.20
CA LYS A 101 22.88 -9.97 -7.76
C LYS A 101 21.77 -9.71 -6.73
N LEU A 102 22.02 -8.83 -5.76
CA LEU A 102 21.05 -8.43 -4.74
C LEU A 102 19.79 -7.81 -5.37
N VAL A 103 19.98 -6.85 -6.29
CA VAL A 103 18.88 -6.17 -6.97
C VAL A 103 18.08 -7.13 -7.83
N MET A 104 18.73 -8.02 -8.58
CA MET A 104 18.04 -9.05 -9.38
C MET A 104 17.15 -9.94 -8.50
N ALA A 105 17.72 -10.47 -7.41
CA ALA A 105 16.99 -11.32 -6.46
C ALA A 105 15.79 -10.59 -5.85
N HIS A 106 15.95 -9.31 -5.53
CA HIS A 106 14.89 -8.46 -4.99
C HIS A 106 13.78 -8.21 -6.03
N VAL A 107 14.14 -7.88 -7.27
CA VAL A 107 13.20 -7.61 -8.37
C VAL A 107 12.35 -8.84 -8.71
N PHE A 108 12.92 -10.05 -8.74
CA PHE A 108 12.13 -11.26 -8.98
C PHE A 108 11.07 -11.50 -7.90
N ALA A 109 11.40 -11.20 -6.65
CA ALA A 109 10.44 -11.28 -5.56
C ALA A 109 9.36 -10.19 -5.64
N HIS A 110 9.69 -8.96 -6.06
CA HIS A 110 8.67 -7.94 -6.39
C HIS A 110 7.77 -8.38 -7.54
N ALA A 111 8.34 -8.90 -8.62
CA ALA A 111 7.60 -9.38 -9.78
C ALA A 111 6.58 -10.48 -9.38
N ASP A 112 7.00 -11.37 -8.48
CA ASP A 112 6.13 -12.38 -7.89
C ASP A 112 5.02 -11.77 -7.02
N PHE A 113 5.34 -10.78 -6.19
CA PHE A 113 4.36 -10.08 -5.37
C PHE A 113 3.30 -9.37 -6.23
N PHE A 114 3.72 -8.63 -7.25
CA PHE A 114 2.84 -7.88 -8.15
C PHE A 114 1.88 -8.77 -8.97
N LYS A 115 2.31 -9.99 -9.30
CA LYS A 115 1.47 -10.94 -10.03
C LYS A 115 0.40 -11.55 -9.14
N ASN A 116 0.75 -11.88 -7.89
CA ASN A 116 -0.06 -12.75 -7.04
C ASN A 116 -0.85 -12.04 -5.95
N ASN A 117 -0.51 -10.81 -5.57
CA ASN A 117 -1.25 -10.08 -4.56
C ASN A 117 -2.60 -9.55 -5.11
N ALA A 118 -3.68 -9.78 -4.36
CA ALA A 118 -5.03 -9.42 -4.76
C ALA A 118 -5.20 -7.93 -5.05
N TRP A 119 -4.46 -7.05 -4.37
CA TRP A 119 -4.51 -5.60 -4.57
C TRP A 119 -3.84 -5.14 -5.88
N PHE A 120 -3.14 -6.01 -6.58
CA PHE A 120 -2.60 -5.72 -7.91
C PHE A 120 -3.48 -6.28 -9.04
N SER A 121 -4.54 -7.04 -8.72
CA SER A 121 -5.39 -7.72 -9.73
C SER A 121 -6.03 -6.77 -10.76
N HIS A 122 -6.39 -5.56 -10.34
CA HIS A 122 -7.02 -4.54 -11.20
C HIS A 122 -6.01 -3.58 -11.86
N THR A 123 -4.71 -3.77 -11.64
CA THR A 123 -3.67 -2.91 -12.26
C THR A 123 -3.56 -3.19 -13.75
N ASN A 124 -3.42 -2.12 -14.54
CA ASN A 124 -3.25 -2.23 -15.97
C ASN A 124 -1.83 -2.73 -16.30
N ARG A 125 -1.71 -3.96 -16.82
CA ARG A 125 -0.41 -4.56 -17.16
C ARG A 125 0.25 -3.97 -18.41
N LYS A 126 -0.47 -3.11 -19.15
CA LYS A 126 0.04 -2.34 -20.31
C LYS A 126 0.19 -0.86 -19.99
N MET A 127 0.52 -0.54 -18.73
CA MET A 127 0.58 0.85 -18.30
C MET A 127 1.67 1.66 -19.02
N LEU A 128 2.74 1.02 -19.51
CA LEU A 128 3.74 1.68 -20.35
C LEU A 128 3.12 2.31 -21.61
N ASP A 129 2.28 1.57 -22.32
CA ASP A 129 1.57 2.06 -23.50
C ASP A 129 0.54 3.14 -23.13
N GLN A 130 -0.15 2.98 -22.01
CA GLN A 130 -1.13 3.97 -21.55
C GLN A 130 -0.47 5.29 -21.16
N MET A 131 0.67 5.27 -20.47
CA MET A 131 1.41 6.48 -20.10
C MET A 131 1.91 7.23 -21.34
N ALA A 132 2.37 6.51 -22.37
CA ALA A 132 2.69 7.12 -23.66
C ALA A 132 1.45 7.76 -24.31
N ASN A 133 0.30 7.08 -24.26
CA ASN A 133 -0.97 7.63 -24.76
C ASN A 133 -1.43 8.86 -23.97
N HIS A 134 -1.29 8.86 -22.64
CA HIS A 134 -1.59 10.00 -21.76
C HIS A 134 -0.71 11.20 -22.12
N ALA A 135 0.60 10.98 -22.25
CA ALA A 135 1.54 12.01 -22.66
C ALA A 135 1.18 12.63 -24.01
N ALA A 136 0.84 11.81 -25.01
CA ALA A 136 0.42 12.28 -26.33
C ALA A 136 -0.91 13.06 -26.28
N LYS A 137 -1.89 12.60 -25.49
CA LYS A 137 -3.17 13.30 -25.29
C LYS A 137 -2.95 14.66 -24.65
N ILE A 138 -2.21 14.73 -23.55
CA ILE A 138 -1.92 15.99 -22.84
C ILE A 138 -1.14 16.96 -23.75
N ALA A 139 -0.16 16.48 -24.52
CA ALA A 139 0.55 17.32 -25.48
C ALA A 139 -0.38 17.97 -26.52
N ARG A 140 -1.33 17.20 -27.08
CA ARG A 140 -2.35 17.73 -28.02
C ARG A 140 -3.35 18.70 -27.36
N LEU A 141 -3.57 18.59 -26.06
CA LEU A 141 -4.39 19.55 -25.32
C LEU A 141 -3.61 20.84 -25.07
N ALA A 142 -2.33 20.74 -24.69
CA ALA A 142 -1.45 21.88 -24.50
C ALA A 142 -1.27 22.69 -25.79
N GLU A 143 -1.13 22.03 -26.95
CA GLU A 143 -1.03 22.71 -28.25
C GLU A 143 -2.30 23.50 -28.60
N ARG A 144 -3.49 23.00 -28.22
CA ARG A 144 -4.77 23.63 -28.54
C ARG A 144 -5.22 24.70 -27.55
N HIS A 145 -4.93 24.51 -26.26
CA HIS A 145 -5.44 25.35 -25.18
C HIS A 145 -4.37 26.23 -24.51
N GLY A 146 -3.12 26.11 -24.94
CA GLY A 146 -1.96 26.78 -24.36
C GLY A 146 -1.30 25.93 -23.27
N PRO A 147 0.05 25.86 -23.23
CA PRO A 147 0.77 25.05 -22.26
C PRO A 147 0.50 25.48 -20.82
N ASP A 148 0.57 26.78 -20.52
CA ASP A 148 0.42 27.32 -19.15
C ASP A 148 -0.96 26.99 -18.55
N ARG A 149 -2.01 27.05 -19.37
CA ARG A 149 -3.38 26.76 -18.91
C ARG A 149 -3.57 25.29 -18.60
N VAL A 150 -2.97 24.41 -19.41
CA VAL A 150 -3.00 22.96 -19.19
C VAL A 150 -2.17 22.58 -17.98
N GLU A 151 -0.97 23.15 -17.84
CA GLU A 151 -0.09 22.92 -16.69
C GLU A 151 -0.75 23.36 -15.37
N ALA A 152 -1.30 24.57 -15.32
CA ALA A 152 -2.01 25.06 -14.12
C ALA A 152 -3.21 24.18 -13.74
N PHE A 153 -3.89 23.57 -14.72
CA PHE A 153 -4.98 22.64 -14.41
C PHE A 153 -4.46 21.27 -13.93
N ILE A 154 -3.33 20.81 -14.46
CA ILE A 154 -2.65 19.60 -13.97
C ILE A 154 -2.21 19.82 -12.52
N ASP A 155 -1.67 20.99 -12.16
CA ASP A 155 -1.32 21.33 -10.77
C ASP A 155 -2.52 21.15 -9.81
N VAL A 156 -3.70 21.65 -10.20
CA VAL A 156 -4.93 21.48 -9.41
C VAL A 156 -5.28 20.01 -9.26
N CYS A 157 -5.22 19.25 -10.36
CA CYS A 157 -5.55 17.82 -10.33
C CYS A 157 -4.55 17.02 -9.46
N LEU A 158 -3.26 17.34 -9.53
CA LEU A 158 -2.22 16.70 -8.72
C LEU A 158 -2.33 17.03 -7.23
N SER A 159 -2.96 18.16 -6.86
CA SER A 159 -3.20 18.50 -5.46
C SER A 159 -4.26 17.61 -4.78
N ILE A 160 -5.06 16.90 -5.58
CA ILE A 160 -6.16 16.03 -5.12
C ILE A 160 -6.01 14.57 -5.61
N ASP A 161 -4.85 14.18 -6.15
CA ASP A 161 -4.61 12.86 -6.74
C ASP A 161 -4.72 11.71 -5.71
N ASN A 162 -4.62 12.03 -4.42
CA ASN A 162 -4.79 11.10 -3.30
C ASN A 162 -6.23 11.00 -2.80
N LEU A 163 -7.17 11.83 -3.30
CA LEU A 163 -8.58 11.83 -2.89
C LEU A 163 -9.44 10.88 -3.74
N ILE A 164 -8.94 9.66 -3.93
CA ILE A 164 -9.63 8.56 -4.61
C ILE A 164 -10.15 7.54 -3.61
N ASP A 165 -11.19 6.79 -3.96
CA ASP A 165 -11.60 5.63 -3.17
C ASP A 165 -10.76 4.41 -3.56
N ILE A 166 -9.68 4.19 -2.83
CA ILE A 166 -8.77 3.04 -3.01
C ILE A 166 -9.47 1.67 -3.02
N HIS A 167 -10.67 1.56 -2.43
CA HIS A 167 -11.43 0.31 -2.40
C HIS A 167 -12.42 0.17 -3.56
N SER A 168 -12.66 1.24 -4.33
CA SER A 168 -13.63 1.25 -5.43
C SER A 168 -13.42 0.14 -6.48
N PRO A 169 -12.18 -0.25 -6.84
CA PRO A 169 -11.97 -1.37 -7.79
C PRO A 169 -12.45 -2.72 -7.26
N TYR A 170 -12.53 -2.89 -5.93
CA TYR A 170 -12.82 -4.18 -5.28
C TYR A 170 -14.25 -4.27 -4.74
N ILE A 171 -14.90 -3.13 -4.51
CA ILE A 171 -16.21 -3.05 -3.86
C ILE A 171 -17.14 -2.22 -4.73
N VAL A 172 -18.26 -2.81 -5.13
CA VAL A 172 -19.37 -2.07 -5.74
C VAL A 172 -20.09 -1.31 -4.64
N ARG A 173 -19.72 -0.05 -4.44
CA ARG A 173 -20.37 0.86 -3.48
C ARG A 173 -21.55 1.60 -4.09
N ARG A 174 -21.51 1.85 -5.41
CA ARG A 174 -22.63 2.44 -6.13
C ARG A 174 -23.71 1.39 -6.36
N GLY A 175 -24.91 1.67 -5.86
CA GLY A 175 -26.12 1.07 -6.40
C GLY A 175 -26.34 1.50 -7.86
N PRO A 176 -27.30 0.88 -8.58
CA PRO A 176 -27.75 1.43 -9.85
C PRO A 176 -28.12 2.90 -9.65
N ALA A 177 -27.68 3.77 -10.56
CA ALA A 177 -28.03 5.18 -10.52
C ALA A 177 -29.55 5.30 -10.34
N ILE A 178 -29.98 6.11 -9.37
CA ILE A 178 -31.40 6.41 -9.19
C ILE A 178 -31.82 7.09 -10.49
N ASP A 179 -32.66 6.40 -11.27
CA ASP A 179 -33.22 6.93 -12.50
C ASP A 179 -33.90 8.27 -12.19
N GLU A 180 -33.80 9.25 -13.10
CA GLU A 180 -34.55 10.50 -12.95
C GLU A 180 -36.06 10.23 -12.87
N ASP A 181 -36.49 9.11 -13.46
CA ASP A 181 -37.86 8.57 -13.45
C ASP A 181 -38.14 7.59 -12.29
N ALA A 182 -37.21 7.40 -11.35
CA ALA A 182 -37.41 6.50 -10.23
C ALA A 182 -38.59 6.96 -9.36
N LEU A 183 -39.50 6.03 -9.10
CA LEU A 183 -40.64 6.26 -8.21
C LEU A 183 -40.20 6.11 -6.75
N PRO A 184 -40.85 6.85 -5.82
CA PRO A 184 -40.63 6.67 -4.40
C PRO A 184 -40.85 5.21 -3.97
N PRO A 185 -40.10 4.69 -3.00
CA PRO A 185 -40.27 3.33 -2.52
C PRO A 185 -41.67 3.10 -1.96
N GLU A 186 -42.34 2.03 -2.38
CA GLU A 186 -43.66 1.67 -1.85
C GLU A 186 -43.58 1.22 -0.38
N VAL A 187 -44.56 1.65 0.42
CA VAL A 187 -44.70 1.20 1.81
C VAL A 187 -45.00 -0.30 1.83
N LYS A 188 -44.10 -1.08 2.43
CA LYS A 188 -44.29 -2.54 2.58
C LYS A 188 -45.25 -2.81 3.73
N LYS A 189 -46.42 -3.37 3.41
CA LYS A 189 -47.37 -3.86 4.42
C LYS A 189 -46.80 -5.05 5.17
N LEU A 190 -47.02 -5.12 6.47
CA LEU A 190 -46.70 -6.30 7.27
C LEU A 190 -47.65 -7.44 6.90
N PRO A 191 -47.17 -8.69 6.78
CA PRO A 191 -48.01 -9.82 6.39
C PRO A 191 -49.09 -10.09 7.46
N ALA A 192 -50.36 -9.94 7.08
CA ALA A 192 -51.51 -10.08 7.97
C ALA A 192 -52.65 -10.90 7.32
N ARG A 193 -53.46 -11.59 8.14
CA ARG A 193 -54.73 -12.19 7.68
C ARG A 193 -55.76 -11.08 7.42
N SER A 194 -56.68 -11.28 6.48
CA SER A 194 -57.62 -10.23 6.01
C SER A 194 -58.40 -9.50 7.11
N TYR A 195 -58.76 -10.18 8.20
CA TYR A 195 -59.48 -9.57 9.33
C TYR A 195 -58.57 -8.78 10.29
N MET A 196 -57.26 -9.03 10.29
CA MET A 196 -56.27 -8.32 11.11
C MET A 196 -55.54 -7.23 10.34
N ASP A 197 -55.63 -7.20 9.02
CA ASP A 197 -54.90 -6.25 8.16
C ASP A 197 -55.21 -4.80 8.55
N ARG A 198 -56.47 -4.45 8.84
CA ARG A 198 -56.86 -3.11 9.29
C ARG A 198 -56.24 -2.69 10.63
N TYR A 199 -55.92 -3.65 11.50
CA TYR A 199 -55.34 -3.39 12.83
C TYR A 199 -53.81 -3.45 12.82
N ILE A 200 -53.24 -4.31 11.97
CA ILE A 200 -51.79 -4.51 11.82
C ILE A 200 -51.19 -3.46 10.88
N ASN A 201 -51.93 -3.05 9.85
CA ASN A 201 -51.54 -2.04 8.87
C ASN A 201 -52.59 -0.91 8.82
N PRO A 202 -52.71 -0.05 9.84
CA PRO A 202 -53.65 1.06 9.83
C PRO A 202 -53.38 2.00 8.65
N GLU A 203 -54.43 2.40 7.91
CA GLU A 203 -54.30 3.28 6.73
C GLU A 203 -53.64 4.63 7.06
N GLU A 204 -53.89 5.15 8.25
CA GLU A 204 -53.31 6.41 8.72
C GLU A 204 -51.80 6.31 8.95
N GLU A 205 -51.32 5.21 9.54
CA GLU A 205 -49.88 4.98 9.75
C GLU A 205 -49.18 4.68 8.42
N LEU A 206 -49.80 3.91 7.53
CA LEU A 206 -49.29 3.68 6.18
C LEU A 206 -49.20 4.98 5.36
N ALA A 207 -50.18 5.89 5.49
CA ALA A 207 -50.16 7.19 4.81
C ALA A 207 -49.06 8.10 5.36
N ARG A 208 -48.88 8.15 6.69
CA ARG A 208 -47.77 8.91 7.32
C ARG A 208 -46.41 8.32 6.93
N GLU A 209 -46.28 7.00 6.88
CA GLU A 209 -45.06 6.34 6.45
C GLU A 209 -44.76 6.62 4.97
N ARG A 210 -45.79 6.60 4.11
CA ARG A 210 -45.67 6.98 2.69
C ARG A 210 -45.20 8.43 2.54
N GLN A 211 -45.82 9.37 3.26
CA GLN A 211 -45.42 10.77 3.23
C GLN A 211 -43.96 10.95 3.70
N ARG A 212 -43.54 10.26 4.77
CA ARG A 212 -42.14 10.29 5.23
C ARG A 212 -41.17 9.71 4.21
N LEU A 213 -41.55 8.65 3.50
CA LEU A 213 -40.72 8.05 2.45
C LEU A 213 -40.62 8.96 1.23
N ASP A 214 -41.72 9.60 0.82
CA ASP A 214 -41.75 10.57 -0.28
C ASP A 214 -40.87 11.79 0.05
N GLU A 215 -41.01 12.36 1.25
CA GLU A 215 -40.19 13.49 1.72
C GLU A 215 -38.69 13.13 1.77
N ARG A 216 -38.35 11.93 2.27
CA ARG A 216 -36.96 11.44 2.29
C ARG A 216 -36.42 11.21 0.87
N PHE A 217 -37.23 10.66 -0.02
CA PHE A 217 -36.86 10.44 -1.41
C PHE A 217 -36.58 11.75 -2.14
N ASP A 218 -37.43 12.75 -1.95
CA ASP A 218 -37.24 14.10 -2.49
C ASP A 218 -36.00 14.79 -1.90
N GLU A 219 -35.76 14.66 -0.59
CA GLU A 219 -34.53 15.17 0.04
C GLU A 219 -33.27 14.50 -0.51
N GLN A 220 -33.30 13.18 -0.72
CA GLN A 220 -32.18 12.44 -1.30
C GLN A 220 -31.89 12.88 -2.74
N ARG A 221 -32.92 13.08 -3.57
CA ARG A 221 -32.78 13.60 -4.94
C ARG A 221 -32.19 15.00 -5.00
N ARG A 222 -32.42 15.83 -3.97
CA ARG A 222 -31.87 17.20 -3.89
C ARG A 222 -30.42 17.24 -3.42
N ARG A 223 -29.91 16.18 -2.78
CA ARG A 223 -28.52 16.13 -2.30
C ARG A 223 -27.58 15.82 -3.45
N LEU A 224 -26.47 16.56 -3.50
CA LEU A 224 -25.37 16.34 -4.43
C LEU A 224 -24.09 16.09 -3.64
N PRO A 225 -23.54 14.86 -3.61
CA PRO A 225 -24.05 13.64 -4.25
C PRO A 225 -25.27 13.03 -3.51
N PRO A 226 -26.10 12.19 -4.17
CA PRO A 226 -27.25 11.53 -3.54
C PRO A 226 -26.85 10.65 -2.36
N GLU A 227 -25.69 10.00 -2.46
CA GLU A 227 -25.05 9.24 -1.40
C GLU A 227 -23.62 9.77 -1.18
N PRO A 228 -23.08 9.75 0.07
CA PRO A 228 -21.72 10.21 0.33
C PRO A 228 -20.67 9.41 -0.46
N GLU A 229 -19.92 10.10 -1.32
CA GLU A 229 -18.86 9.49 -2.13
C GLU A 229 -17.48 9.72 -1.51
N ARG A 230 -16.64 8.67 -1.53
CA ARG A 230 -15.24 8.76 -1.09
C ARG A 230 -14.30 9.21 -2.21
N ASP A 231 -14.65 8.96 -3.46
CA ASP A 231 -13.85 9.32 -4.62
C ASP A 231 -14.18 10.74 -5.08
N VAL A 232 -13.41 11.71 -4.58
CA VAL A 232 -13.60 13.13 -4.87
C VAL A 232 -13.31 13.43 -6.34
N MET A 233 -12.33 12.73 -6.94
CA MET A 233 -11.99 12.94 -8.35
C MET A 233 -13.13 12.51 -9.28
N LEU A 234 -13.77 11.37 -8.99
CA LEU A 234 -14.95 10.90 -9.72
C LEU A 234 -16.13 11.86 -9.55
N PHE A 235 -16.39 12.29 -8.32
CA PHE A 235 -17.43 13.28 -8.02
C PHE A 235 -17.24 14.56 -8.86
N LEU A 236 -16.01 15.08 -8.94
CA LEU A 236 -15.69 16.25 -9.75
C LEU A 236 -15.82 15.97 -11.26
N LEU A 237 -15.46 14.78 -11.74
CA LEU A 237 -15.62 14.42 -13.16
C LEU A 237 -17.08 14.45 -13.60
N GLU A 238 -18.01 14.07 -12.72
CA GLU A 238 -19.43 13.95 -13.04
C GLU A 238 -20.20 15.24 -12.80
N HIS A 239 -19.87 15.98 -11.74
CA HIS A 239 -20.69 17.10 -11.28
C HIS A 239 -20.05 18.47 -11.43
N ALA A 240 -18.72 18.56 -11.53
CA ALA A 240 -18.08 19.86 -11.67
C ALA A 240 -18.29 20.44 -13.09
N PRO A 241 -18.44 21.76 -13.24
CA PRO A 241 -18.63 22.44 -14.52
C PRO A 241 -17.31 22.51 -15.32
N LEU A 242 -16.73 21.36 -15.65
CA LEU A 242 -15.46 21.23 -16.35
C LEU A 242 -15.66 21.26 -17.86
N GLU A 243 -14.75 21.95 -18.54
CA GLU A 243 -14.62 21.87 -20.00
C GLU A 243 -14.22 20.46 -20.44
N ARG A 244 -14.52 20.10 -21.69
CA ARG A 244 -14.26 18.75 -22.21
C ARG A 244 -12.78 18.34 -22.11
N TRP A 245 -11.84 19.27 -22.24
CA TRP A 245 -10.42 18.98 -22.11
C TRP A 245 -9.97 18.82 -20.65
N GLN A 246 -10.58 19.59 -19.73
CA GLN A 246 -10.33 19.47 -18.29
C GLN A 246 -10.77 18.11 -17.77
N ARG A 247 -11.96 17.64 -18.18
CA ARG A 247 -12.44 16.28 -17.83
C ARG A 247 -11.48 15.19 -18.31
N GLN A 248 -10.90 15.35 -19.51
CA GLN A 248 -9.91 14.40 -20.02
C GLN A 248 -8.64 14.35 -19.16
N ILE A 249 -8.11 15.51 -18.75
CA ILE A 249 -6.92 15.57 -17.88
C ILE A 249 -7.23 14.96 -16.51
N LEU A 250 -8.35 15.34 -15.89
CA LEU A 250 -8.73 14.82 -14.58
C LEU A 250 -8.95 13.30 -14.62
N SER A 251 -9.53 12.78 -15.70
CA SER A 251 -9.69 11.34 -15.92
C SER A 251 -8.35 10.62 -16.06
N ILE A 252 -7.39 11.21 -16.79
CA ILE A 252 -6.04 10.65 -16.95
C ILE A 252 -5.33 10.57 -15.60
N ILE A 253 -5.34 11.66 -14.82
CA ILE A 253 -4.66 11.71 -13.51
C ILE A 253 -5.32 10.76 -12.52
N ARG A 254 -6.66 10.63 -12.55
CA ARG A 254 -7.38 9.64 -11.75
C ARG A 254 -6.96 8.21 -12.11
N GLU A 255 -6.86 7.89 -13.40
CA GLU A 255 -6.41 6.57 -13.87
C GLU A 255 -4.97 6.26 -13.41
N GLU A 256 -4.05 7.22 -13.52
CA GLU A 256 -2.69 7.07 -13.00
C GLU A 256 -2.69 6.89 -11.46
N ALA A 257 -3.50 7.65 -10.72
CA ALA A 257 -3.60 7.53 -9.27
C ALA A 257 -4.06 6.14 -8.82
N TYR A 258 -5.02 5.52 -9.53
CA TYR A 258 -5.46 4.15 -9.26
C TYR A 258 -4.38 3.10 -9.58
N TYR A 259 -3.55 3.34 -10.58
CA TYR A 259 -2.44 2.42 -10.90
C TYR A 259 -1.37 2.39 -9.81
N PHE A 260 -1.07 3.53 -9.18
CA PHE A 260 -0.07 3.63 -8.10
C PHE A 260 -0.63 3.35 -6.71
N ALA A 261 -1.96 3.27 -6.55
CA ALA A 261 -2.58 3.04 -5.25
C ALA A 261 -2.14 1.72 -4.59
N PRO A 262 -2.11 0.56 -5.28
CA PRO A 262 -1.67 -0.69 -4.69
C PRO A 262 -0.25 -0.65 -4.12
N GLN A 263 0.71 -0.07 -4.85
CA GLN A 263 2.10 0.06 -4.41
C GLN A 263 2.23 0.87 -3.12
N ARG A 264 1.37 1.88 -2.93
CA ARG A 264 1.31 2.67 -1.69
C ARG A 264 0.65 1.90 -0.54
N MET A 265 -0.34 1.06 -0.85
CA MET A 265 -1.09 0.29 0.14
C MET A 265 -0.38 -0.98 0.62
N THR A 266 0.61 -1.46 -0.14
CA THR A 266 1.34 -2.69 0.14
C THR A 266 2.85 -2.43 0.23
N LYS A 267 3.28 -1.22 0.58
CA LYS A 267 4.70 -0.86 0.56
C LYS A 267 5.50 -1.72 1.53
N ILE A 268 5.04 -1.85 2.78
CA ILE A 268 5.72 -2.64 3.81
C ILE A 268 5.76 -4.13 3.43
N MET A 269 4.64 -4.67 2.96
CA MET A 269 4.57 -6.05 2.50
C MET A 269 5.43 -6.31 1.28
N ASN A 270 5.39 -5.44 0.27
CA ASN A 270 6.12 -5.64 -0.97
C ASN A 270 7.63 -5.56 -0.73
N GLU A 271 8.10 -4.53 -0.01
CA GLU A 271 9.52 -4.41 0.38
C GLU A 271 9.95 -5.55 1.30
N GLY A 272 9.10 -5.94 2.25
CA GLY A 272 9.34 -7.05 3.16
C GLY A 272 9.48 -8.39 2.44
N TRP A 273 8.59 -8.66 1.49
CA TRP A 273 8.60 -9.89 0.69
C TRP A 273 9.86 -9.98 -0.17
N ALA A 274 10.19 -8.88 -0.85
CA ALA A 274 11.40 -8.81 -1.66
C ALA A 274 12.67 -8.91 -0.81
N SER A 275 12.67 -8.31 0.38
CA SER A 275 13.80 -8.42 1.32
C SER A 275 13.93 -9.81 1.94
N TYR A 276 12.82 -10.48 2.23
CA TYR A 276 12.81 -11.85 2.73
C TYR A 276 13.47 -12.80 1.71
N TRP A 277 13.04 -12.73 0.45
CA TRP A 277 13.55 -13.61 -0.60
C TRP A 277 14.94 -13.29 -1.05
N HIS A 278 15.30 -12.00 -1.21
CA HIS A 278 16.67 -11.67 -1.51
C HIS A 278 17.61 -12.13 -0.39
N SER A 279 17.16 -12.11 0.87
CA SER A 279 18.03 -12.43 2.00
C SER A 279 18.24 -13.93 2.05
N LYS A 280 17.16 -14.69 1.83
CA LYS A 280 17.20 -16.14 1.76
C LYS A 280 18.07 -16.63 0.60
N MET A 281 17.82 -16.17 -0.63
CA MET A 281 18.59 -16.61 -1.80
C MET A 281 20.05 -16.16 -1.75
N MET A 282 20.32 -14.92 -1.30
CA MET A 282 21.68 -14.41 -1.17
C MET A 282 22.51 -15.23 -0.17
N THR A 283 21.94 -15.53 1.01
CA THR A 283 22.67 -16.25 2.06
C THR A 283 22.80 -17.76 1.86
N THR A 284 22.03 -18.35 0.94
CA THR A 284 22.00 -19.82 0.77
C THR A 284 22.56 -20.31 -0.56
N GLU A 285 22.42 -19.53 -1.65
CA GLU A 285 22.64 -20.06 -3.01
C GLU A 285 23.36 -19.11 -3.98
N ILE A 286 23.34 -17.79 -3.71
CA ILE A 286 23.89 -16.78 -4.62
C ILE A 286 25.26 -16.26 -4.18
N CYS A 287 25.42 -15.88 -2.90
CA CYS A 287 26.70 -15.36 -2.41
C CYS A 287 27.71 -16.47 -2.21
N ASP A 288 28.95 -16.22 -2.61
CA ASP A 288 30.09 -17.02 -2.21
C ASP A 288 30.59 -16.60 -0.80
N ASP A 289 31.38 -17.45 -0.14
CA ASP A 289 31.94 -17.19 1.20
C ASP A 289 32.67 -15.84 1.29
N SER A 290 33.28 -15.39 0.19
CA SER A 290 33.98 -14.09 0.10
C SER A 290 33.05 -12.89 0.03
N GLU A 291 31.78 -13.07 -0.37
CA GLU A 291 30.81 -12.00 -0.60
C GLU A 291 29.89 -11.73 0.60
N ILE A 292 29.82 -12.66 1.57
CA ILE A 292 28.84 -12.61 2.66
C ILE A 292 28.99 -11.35 3.54
N VAL A 293 30.21 -10.91 3.83
CA VAL A 293 30.46 -9.71 4.64
C VAL A 293 30.01 -8.46 3.91
N ASP A 294 30.33 -8.35 2.63
CA ASP A 294 29.93 -7.23 1.78
C ASP A 294 28.40 -7.21 1.63
N PHE A 295 27.77 -8.38 1.48
CA PHE A 295 26.31 -8.50 1.43
C PHE A 295 25.68 -8.02 2.74
N ALA A 296 26.22 -8.45 3.89
CA ALA A 296 25.72 -8.04 5.19
C ALA A 296 25.81 -6.51 5.36
N ALA A 297 26.89 -5.88 4.88
CA ALA A 297 27.05 -4.43 4.91
C ALA A 297 25.97 -3.72 4.05
N VAL A 298 25.78 -4.15 2.80
CA VAL A 298 24.79 -3.55 1.89
C VAL A 298 23.35 -3.78 2.38
N HIS A 299 23.04 -5.00 2.80
CA HIS A 299 21.71 -5.37 3.30
C HIS A 299 21.38 -4.61 4.59
N SER A 300 22.28 -4.59 5.57
CA SER A 300 22.04 -3.88 6.84
C SER A 300 21.87 -2.37 6.64
N GLY A 301 22.60 -1.76 5.70
CA GLY A 301 22.42 -0.35 5.33
C GLY A 301 21.01 -0.05 4.81
N SER A 302 20.43 -0.96 4.02
CA SER A 302 19.07 -0.84 3.50
C SER A 302 18.00 -1.12 4.56
N MET A 303 18.30 -2.00 5.52
CA MET A 303 17.41 -2.37 6.63
C MET A 303 17.55 -1.46 7.86
N ALA A 304 18.42 -0.44 7.82
CA ALA A 304 18.68 0.41 8.97
C ALA A 304 17.40 1.15 9.39
N MET A 305 17.02 1.00 10.65
CA MET A 305 15.85 1.68 11.23
C MET A 305 16.32 2.65 12.30
N SER A 306 15.90 3.91 12.22
CA SER A 306 16.17 4.89 13.27
C SER A 306 15.15 4.74 14.40
N GLN A 307 15.47 5.27 15.59
CA GLN A 307 14.51 5.26 16.70
C GLN A 307 13.27 6.13 16.46
N THR A 308 13.31 7.00 15.45
CA THR A 308 12.25 7.98 15.17
C THR A 308 11.51 7.71 13.86
N GLN A 309 11.98 6.79 13.03
CA GLN A 309 11.39 6.52 11.72
C GLN A 309 11.36 5.02 11.47
N LEU A 310 10.16 4.50 11.19
CA LEU A 310 9.97 3.13 10.76
C LEU A 310 10.56 2.93 9.36
N ASN A 311 11.32 1.84 9.21
CA ASN A 311 11.81 1.41 7.91
C ASN A 311 10.90 0.27 7.40
N PRO A 312 10.13 0.48 6.30
CA PRO A 312 9.24 -0.52 5.72
C PRO A 312 9.92 -1.86 5.44
N TYR A 313 11.17 -1.82 4.98
CA TYR A 313 11.94 -3.01 4.65
C TYR A 313 12.20 -3.85 5.90
N LYS A 314 12.66 -3.21 6.98
CA LYS A 314 12.95 -3.87 8.26
C LYS A 314 11.69 -4.46 8.89
N ILE A 315 10.60 -3.71 8.94
CA ILE A 315 9.35 -4.22 9.54
C ILE A 315 8.78 -5.36 8.68
N GLY A 316 8.77 -5.19 7.36
CA GLY A 316 8.23 -6.20 6.45
C GLY A 316 8.98 -7.53 6.52
N ILE A 317 10.32 -7.52 6.42
CA ILE A 317 11.11 -8.77 6.44
C ILE A 317 10.98 -9.50 7.78
N GLU A 318 11.01 -8.75 8.89
CA GLU A 318 10.92 -9.35 10.22
C GLU A 318 9.51 -9.89 10.47
N LEU A 319 8.46 -9.24 9.99
CA LEU A 319 7.10 -9.78 10.06
C LEU A 319 6.98 -11.09 9.26
N PHE A 320 7.51 -11.16 8.04
CA PHE A 320 7.48 -12.43 7.28
C PHE A 320 8.26 -13.54 7.97
N ARG A 321 9.45 -13.26 8.53
CA ARG A 321 10.22 -14.23 9.32
C ARG A 321 9.46 -14.67 10.57
N HIS A 322 8.82 -13.73 11.26
CA HIS A 322 8.03 -14.00 12.46
C HIS A 322 6.80 -14.87 12.13
N ILE A 323 6.12 -14.61 11.02
CA ILE A 323 4.99 -15.43 10.56
C ILE A 323 5.46 -16.84 10.21
N GLU A 324 6.54 -16.99 9.46
CA GLU A 324 7.10 -18.29 9.10
C GLU A 324 7.45 -19.10 10.37
N ASP A 325 8.22 -18.51 11.29
CA ASP A 325 8.62 -19.16 12.55
C ASP A 325 7.41 -19.56 13.42
N ARG A 326 6.41 -18.70 13.53
CA ARG A 326 5.20 -18.98 14.32
C ARG A 326 4.41 -20.14 13.75
N TRP A 327 4.26 -20.21 12.44
CA TRP A 327 3.52 -21.30 11.81
C TRP A 327 4.31 -22.61 11.79
N ASP A 328 5.63 -22.55 11.66
CA ASP A 328 6.50 -23.72 11.78
C ASP A 328 6.43 -24.33 13.18
N LYS A 329 6.46 -23.51 14.23
CA LYS A 329 6.38 -23.94 15.62
C LYS A 329 4.96 -24.21 16.12
N GLY A 330 3.94 -23.91 15.33
CA GLY A 330 2.53 -24.07 15.75
C GLY A 330 2.09 -23.08 16.84
N ARG A 331 2.62 -21.85 16.83
CA ARG A 331 2.32 -20.76 17.77
C ARG A 331 1.13 -19.91 17.29
N PHE A 332 0.01 -20.58 17.04
CA PHE A 332 -1.24 -19.99 16.58
C PHE A 332 -2.45 -20.78 17.10
N GLY A 333 -3.62 -20.14 17.08
CA GLY A 333 -4.89 -20.75 17.50
C GLY A 333 -5.12 -20.77 19.01
N LEU A 334 -6.27 -21.33 19.39
CA LEU A 334 -6.82 -21.22 20.73
C LEU A 334 -5.92 -21.79 21.83
N GLU A 335 -5.21 -22.88 21.55
CA GLU A 335 -4.30 -23.52 22.51
C GLU A 335 -3.07 -22.67 22.81
N TRP A 336 -2.56 -21.95 21.81
CA TRP A 336 -1.46 -21.00 21.99
C TRP A 336 -1.94 -19.75 22.74
N GLU A 337 -3.08 -19.19 22.34
CA GLU A 337 -3.62 -17.96 22.94
C GLU A 337 -3.98 -18.14 24.41
N ARG A 338 -4.45 -19.33 24.81
CA ARG A 338 -4.78 -19.66 26.21
C ARG A 338 -3.58 -20.11 27.05
N CYS A 339 -2.40 -20.22 26.46
CA CYS A 339 -1.21 -20.61 27.20
C CYS A 339 -0.66 -19.40 27.96
N ASP A 340 -1.02 -19.28 29.24
CA ASP A 340 -0.54 -18.22 30.14
C ASP A 340 0.83 -18.53 30.76
N GLU A 341 1.27 -19.80 30.70
CA GLU A 341 2.54 -20.22 31.29
C GLU A 341 3.74 -19.85 30.40
N MET A 342 4.56 -18.92 30.88
CA MET A 342 5.71 -18.38 30.12
C MET A 342 6.74 -19.44 29.70
N ALA A 343 7.02 -20.42 30.56
CA ALA A 343 7.98 -21.49 30.26
C ALA A 343 7.51 -22.37 29.09
N THR A 344 6.21 -22.67 29.08
CA THR A 344 5.55 -23.46 28.04
C THR A 344 5.48 -22.68 26.72
N ARG A 345 5.21 -21.37 26.75
CA ARG A 345 5.29 -20.51 25.54
C ARG A 345 6.70 -20.46 24.95
N ALA A 346 7.73 -20.34 25.78
CA ALA A 346 9.11 -20.20 25.33
C ALA A 346 9.64 -21.45 24.62
N SER A 347 9.29 -22.63 25.14
CA SER A 347 9.67 -23.93 24.59
C SER A 347 8.68 -24.51 23.58
N TRP A 348 7.65 -23.74 23.20
CA TRP A 348 6.60 -24.20 22.28
C TRP A 348 7.15 -24.41 20.87
N ASP A 349 7.17 -25.67 20.47
CA ASP A 349 7.49 -26.10 19.12
C ASP A 349 6.75 -27.42 18.81
N ARG A 350 5.80 -27.35 17.88
CA ARG A 350 5.04 -28.49 17.36
C ARG A 350 5.62 -29.05 16.05
N GLN A 351 6.67 -28.43 15.51
CA GLN A 351 7.34 -28.85 14.28
C GLN A 351 6.38 -29.08 13.11
N LEU A 352 5.40 -28.19 12.94
CA LEU A 352 4.36 -28.32 11.91
C LEU A 352 4.89 -28.03 10.50
N GLY A 353 5.92 -27.18 10.37
CA GLY A 353 6.51 -26.85 9.07
C GLY A 353 5.57 -26.09 8.11
N LEU A 354 4.54 -25.43 8.63
CA LEU A 354 3.50 -24.74 7.85
C LEU A 354 3.84 -23.27 7.54
N GLY A 355 5.01 -22.78 7.97
CA GLY A 355 5.43 -21.38 7.85
C GLY A 355 5.48 -20.91 6.41
N ARG A 356 6.02 -21.75 5.52
CA ARG A 356 6.15 -21.41 4.10
C ARG A 356 4.80 -21.21 3.43
N ASP A 357 3.89 -22.17 3.59
CA ASP A 357 2.54 -22.08 3.02
C ASP A 357 1.80 -20.85 3.55
N LYS A 358 2.02 -20.51 4.83
CA LYS A 358 1.41 -19.33 5.43
C LYS A 358 1.90 -18.04 4.80
N ILE A 359 3.21 -17.82 4.65
CA ILE A 359 3.70 -16.57 4.06
C ILE A 359 3.26 -16.40 2.60
N PHE A 360 3.13 -17.50 1.84
CA PHE A 360 2.55 -17.50 0.50
C PHE A 360 1.05 -17.20 0.49
N GLN A 361 0.29 -17.63 1.50
CA GLN A 361 -1.10 -17.20 1.67
C GLN A 361 -1.19 -15.71 2.00
N VAL A 362 -0.34 -15.24 2.92
CA VAL A 362 -0.33 -13.84 3.40
C VAL A 362 -0.04 -12.87 2.26
N ARG A 363 0.99 -13.15 1.43
CA ARG A 363 1.33 -12.30 0.28
C ARG A 363 0.19 -12.12 -0.71
N LYS A 364 -0.74 -13.08 -0.79
CA LYS A 364 -1.82 -13.10 -1.77
C LYS A 364 -2.99 -12.19 -1.38
N ILE A 365 -3.29 -12.08 -0.09
CA ILE A 365 -4.57 -11.52 0.38
C ILE A 365 -4.40 -10.14 1.02
N TYR A 366 -3.36 -9.97 1.82
CA TYR A 366 -3.25 -8.82 2.72
C TYR A 366 -2.72 -7.58 1.99
N ASN A 367 -3.09 -6.41 2.50
CA ASN A 367 -2.38 -5.13 2.31
C ASN A 367 -1.66 -4.74 3.60
N ASP A 368 -0.90 -3.64 3.61
CA ASP A 368 -0.12 -3.24 4.78
C ASP A 368 -0.97 -3.05 6.04
N LEU A 369 -2.16 -2.45 5.90
CA LEU A 369 -3.05 -2.24 7.03
C LEU A 369 -3.47 -3.57 7.67
N MET A 370 -3.99 -4.49 6.87
CA MET A 370 -4.41 -5.81 7.34
C MET A 370 -3.22 -6.64 7.84
N PHE A 371 -2.05 -6.51 7.18
CA PHE A 371 -0.85 -7.25 7.52
C PHE A 371 -0.27 -6.84 8.87
N ILE A 372 -0.24 -5.53 9.14
CA ILE A 372 0.16 -5.02 10.45
C ILE A 372 -0.86 -5.41 11.51
N ASP A 373 -2.15 -5.18 11.26
CA ASP A 373 -3.23 -5.44 12.21
C ASP A 373 -3.26 -6.92 12.67
N GLU A 374 -3.09 -7.85 11.74
CA GLU A 374 -3.14 -9.28 12.02
C GLU A 374 -1.85 -9.83 12.67
N PHE A 375 -0.67 -9.38 12.20
CA PHE A 375 0.61 -10.05 12.52
C PHE A 375 1.55 -9.27 13.43
N MET A 376 1.32 -7.97 13.66
CA MET A 376 2.11 -7.18 14.60
C MET A 376 1.65 -7.44 16.04
N THR A 377 2.11 -8.54 16.63
CA THR A 377 1.75 -8.88 18.02
C THR A 377 2.58 -8.10 19.05
N PRO A 378 2.14 -8.04 20.32
CA PRO A 378 2.94 -7.46 21.40
C PRO A 378 4.33 -8.11 21.54
N GLU A 379 4.43 -9.43 21.33
CA GLU A 379 5.70 -10.15 21.34
C GLU A 379 6.63 -9.67 20.21
N PHE A 380 6.11 -9.59 18.98
CA PHE A 380 6.86 -9.07 17.84
C PHE A 380 7.36 -7.64 18.11
N ALA A 381 6.48 -6.78 18.63
CA ALA A 381 6.83 -5.40 18.92
C ALA A 381 7.89 -5.27 20.03
N ALA A 382 7.87 -6.16 21.03
CA ALA A 382 8.90 -6.23 22.06
C ALA A 382 10.24 -6.73 21.49
N GLU A 383 10.21 -7.79 20.66
CA GLU A 383 11.40 -8.35 20.00
C GLU A 383 12.09 -7.33 19.09
N GLN A 384 11.31 -6.56 18.33
CA GLN A 384 11.82 -5.51 17.43
C GLN A 384 12.01 -4.16 18.13
N GLN A 385 11.81 -4.10 19.45
CA GLN A 385 11.95 -2.89 20.28
C GLN A 385 11.17 -1.68 19.74
N LEU A 386 9.97 -1.93 19.20
CA LEU A 386 9.12 -0.89 18.57
C LEU A 386 8.49 0.04 19.62
N PHE A 387 8.28 -0.48 20.84
CA PHE A 387 7.74 0.29 21.96
C PHE A 387 8.79 0.39 23.06
N ALA A 388 9.17 1.62 23.42
CA ALA A 388 9.84 1.89 24.68
C ALA A 388 8.75 2.11 25.73
N TYR A 389 8.50 1.10 26.56
CA TYR A 389 7.76 1.29 27.80
C TYR A 389 8.69 2.00 28.79
N GLY A 390 8.39 3.25 29.13
CA GLY A 390 9.03 3.97 30.23
C GLY A 390 8.25 3.69 31.51
N TYR A 391 8.89 3.18 32.55
CA TYR A 391 8.24 3.05 33.85
C TYR A 391 8.27 4.39 34.58
N ASP A 392 7.13 5.06 34.70
CA ASP A 392 7.03 6.27 35.50
C ASP A 392 6.95 5.89 36.99
N ARG A 393 8.11 5.97 37.65
CA ARG A 393 8.25 5.73 39.09
C ARG A 393 7.45 6.71 39.97
N LYS A 394 7.07 7.89 39.48
CA LYS A 394 6.27 8.85 40.28
C LYS A 394 4.80 8.47 40.34
N HIS A 395 4.26 7.90 39.27
CA HIS A 395 2.85 7.53 39.18
C HIS A 395 2.62 6.02 39.19
N ASP A 396 3.68 5.24 39.41
CA ASP A 396 3.68 3.77 39.50
C ASP A 396 2.97 3.09 38.32
N ARG A 397 3.25 3.58 37.10
CA ARG A 397 2.61 3.10 35.88
C ARG A 397 3.60 2.97 34.73
N TRP A 398 3.33 2.04 33.83
CA TRP A 398 4.03 1.93 32.56
C TRP A 398 3.46 2.94 31.57
N GLU A 399 4.30 3.83 31.07
CA GLU A 399 3.96 4.81 30.04
C GLU A 399 4.59 4.41 28.70
N LEU A 400 3.87 4.66 27.61
CA LEU A 400 4.38 4.46 26.26
C LEU A 400 5.20 5.70 25.87
N ASP A 401 6.44 5.76 26.35
CA ASP A 401 7.35 6.92 26.29
C ASP A 401 7.63 7.42 24.85
N LYS A 402 7.41 6.57 23.83
CA LYS A 402 7.74 6.87 22.42
C LYS A 402 6.57 6.78 21.44
N LEU A 403 5.32 6.66 21.91
CA LEU A 403 4.19 6.37 21.02
C LEU A 403 3.91 7.47 19.99
N VAL A 404 4.18 8.73 20.33
CA VAL A 404 3.99 9.86 19.39
C VAL A 404 5.13 9.98 18.38
N THR A 405 6.33 9.53 18.74
CA THR A 405 7.45 9.53 17.82
C THR A 405 7.17 8.65 16.60
N LEU A 406 6.34 7.61 16.78
CA LEU A 406 5.95 6.67 15.73
C LEU A 406 4.97 7.26 14.69
N TRP A 407 4.11 8.23 15.05
CA TRP A 407 2.98 8.67 14.20
C TRP A 407 3.05 10.14 13.75
N GLY A 408 3.99 10.94 14.29
CA GLY A 408 4.20 12.34 13.89
C GLY A 408 3.00 13.27 14.08
N ARG A 409 1.95 12.79 14.76
CA ARG A 409 0.69 13.47 15.06
C ARG A 409 0.28 13.14 16.50
N PRO A 410 -0.58 13.97 17.12
CA PRO A 410 -1.18 13.61 18.41
C PRO A 410 -1.87 12.25 18.31
N VAL A 411 -1.54 11.34 19.23
CA VAL A 411 -2.12 10.00 19.26
C VAL A 411 -3.10 9.90 20.42
N HIS A 412 -4.30 9.38 20.12
CA HIS A 412 -5.32 9.06 21.10
C HIS A 412 -5.52 7.55 21.11
N LEU A 413 -5.27 6.91 22.26
CA LEU A 413 -5.47 5.48 22.48
C LEU A 413 -6.60 5.28 23.47
N ARG A 414 -7.69 4.62 23.03
CA ARG A 414 -8.70 4.08 23.95
C ARG A 414 -8.18 2.72 24.44
N THR A 415 -8.00 2.57 25.74
CA THR A 415 -7.51 1.34 26.38
C THR A 415 -8.20 1.12 27.72
N GLU A 416 -7.99 -0.04 28.34
CA GLU A 416 -8.43 -0.32 29.71
C GLU A 416 -7.24 -0.22 30.65
N SER A 417 -7.39 0.56 31.74
CA SER A 417 -6.40 0.68 32.80
C SER A 417 -7.08 0.44 34.14
N ASN A 418 -6.61 -0.56 34.89
CA ASN A 418 -7.21 -1.00 36.16
C ASN A 418 -8.72 -1.30 36.07
N GLY A 419 -9.19 -1.82 34.93
CA GLY A 419 -10.59 -2.18 34.70
C GLY A 419 -11.51 -1.01 34.34
N GLU A 420 -10.99 0.21 34.15
CA GLU A 420 -11.75 1.35 33.62
C GLU A 420 -11.32 1.69 32.18
N ALA A 421 -12.29 1.97 31.32
CA ALA A 421 -12.05 2.45 29.96
C ALA A 421 -11.52 3.90 29.99
N VAL A 422 -10.32 4.11 29.47
CA VAL A 422 -9.60 5.38 29.49
C VAL A 422 -9.11 5.75 28.09
N VAL A 423 -9.03 7.04 27.83
CA VAL A 423 -8.40 7.58 26.62
C VAL A 423 -7.10 8.24 27.03
N TRP A 424 -6.00 7.71 26.49
CA TRP A 424 -4.67 8.29 26.61
C TRP A 424 -4.40 9.16 25.40
N THR A 425 -4.07 10.42 25.65
CA THR A 425 -3.71 11.41 24.64
C THR A 425 -2.24 11.77 24.83
N HIS A 426 -1.46 11.73 23.76
CA HIS A 426 -0.11 12.25 23.78
C HIS A 426 0.09 13.13 22.54
N ASP A 427 0.54 14.37 22.73
CA ASP A 427 0.70 15.37 21.65
C ASP A 427 2.14 15.52 21.14
N GLY A 428 3.08 14.79 21.76
CA GLY A 428 4.51 14.81 21.47
C GLY A 428 5.34 15.56 22.50
N ARG A 429 4.69 16.24 23.45
CA ARG A 429 5.33 16.91 24.60
C ARG A 429 4.65 16.60 25.93
N ARG A 430 3.35 16.31 25.93
CA ARG A 430 2.53 16.06 27.11
C ARG A 430 1.73 14.78 26.94
N PHE A 431 1.65 14.03 28.03
CA PHE A 431 0.76 12.89 28.20
C PHE A 431 -0.44 13.30 29.06
N GLU A 432 -1.65 13.03 28.58
CA GLU A 432 -2.91 13.30 29.26
C GLU A 432 -3.78 12.05 29.28
N GLN A 433 -4.37 11.73 30.43
CA GLN A 433 -5.32 10.64 30.59
C GLN A 433 -6.69 11.23 30.92
N SER A 434 -7.70 10.81 30.16
CA SER A 434 -9.11 11.13 30.42
C SER A 434 -9.93 9.85 30.51
N ARG A 435 -11.05 9.88 31.24
CA ARG A 435 -12.02 8.78 31.19
C ARG A 435 -12.64 8.75 29.80
N ALA A 436 -12.74 7.56 29.21
CA ALA A 436 -13.47 7.41 27.96
C ALA A 436 -14.93 7.81 28.23
N ALA A 437 -15.45 8.79 27.48
CA ALA A 437 -16.89 8.97 27.42
C ALA A 437 -17.49 7.72 26.74
N ASP A 438 -18.56 7.17 27.30
CA ASP A 438 -19.22 5.95 26.83
C ASP A 438 -19.54 5.99 25.33
#